data_AF-A0A2E8X2G7-F1
#
_entry.id   AF-A0A2E8X2G7-F1
#
_cell.length_a   1.000
_cell.length_b   1.000
_cell.length_c   1.000
_cell.angle_alpha   90.00
_cell.angle_beta   90.00
_cell.angle_gamma   90.00
#
_symmetry.space_group_name_H-M   'P 1'
#
loop_
_entity.id
_entity.type
_entity.pdbx_description
1 polymer ?
#
loop_
_entity_poly.entity_id
_entity_poly.type
_entity_poly.pdbx_seq_one_letter_code
_entity_poly.pdbx_strand_id
1 'polypeptide(L)'
;MTISGLMKESHNTSVSKGWWDDSNRNIGELLALVHSEVSEALEAYRITGASGLNNIWLRDKDGKPEGFTIELADTLIRIFDISAAYELDLENALKIKMEFNKSRPYRHGNKKA
;
A
#
# COMPACT_ATOMS: atom_id res chain seq x y z
N MET A 1 14.20 -8.76 3.05
CA MET A 1 12.82 -9.11 3.46
C MET A 1 12.10 -9.70 2.25
N THR A 2 11.24 -10.70 2.46
CA THR A 2 10.37 -11.25 1.40
C THR A 2 8.98 -10.59 1.47
N ILE A 3 8.16 -10.73 0.43
CA ILE A 3 6.79 -10.21 0.43
C ILE A 3 6.00 -10.86 1.57
N SER A 4 6.09 -12.18 1.72
CA SER A 4 5.46 -12.88 2.84
C SER A 4 5.98 -12.42 4.21
N GLY A 5 7.24 -12.01 4.32
CA GLY A 5 7.80 -11.44 5.54
C GLY A 5 7.16 -10.09 5.89
N LEU A 6 7.05 -9.19 4.90
CA LEU A 6 6.41 -7.88 5.06
C LEU A 6 4.92 -7.98 5.38
N MET A 7 4.21 -8.94 4.78
CA MET A 7 2.82 -9.28 5.10
C MET A 7 2.65 -9.65 6.56
N LYS A 8 3.48 -10.58 7.04
CA LYS A 8 3.44 -11.02 8.45
C LYS A 8 3.77 -9.88 9.41
N GLU A 9 4.79 -9.08 9.11
CA GLU A 9 5.19 -7.97 9.96
C GLU A 9 4.11 -6.88 10.06
N SER A 10 3.52 -6.51 8.91
CA SER A 10 2.42 -5.54 8.85
C SER A 10 1.20 -6.03 9.64
N HIS A 11 0.80 -7.28 9.43
CA HIS A 11 -0.36 -7.85 10.09
C HIS A 11 -0.16 -8.05 11.60
N ASN A 12 0.99 -8.59 12.02
CA ASN A 12 1.33 -8.73 13.44
C ASN A 12 1.32 -7.38 14.16
N THR A 13 1.82 -6.33 13.50
CA THR A 13 1.76 -4.97 14.03
C THR A 13 0.31 -4.52 14.18
N SER A 14 -0.52 -4.67 13.15
CA SER A 14 -1.94 -4.32 13.21
C SER A 14 -2.70 -5.05 14.33
N VAL A 15 -2.50 -6.37 14.46
CA VAL A 15 -3.08 -7.19 15.52
C VAL A 15 -2.61 -6.72 16.90
N SER A 16 -1.31 -6.45 17.09
CA SER A 16 -0.78 -5.97 18.37
C SER A 16 -1.35 -4.61 18.83
N LYS A 17 -1.95 -3.86 17.91
CA LYS A 17 -2.58 -2.56 18.15
C LYS A 17 -4.11 -2.65 18.26
N GLY A 18 -4.68 -3.87 18.24
CA GLY A 18 -6.12 -4.11 18.39
C GLY A 18 -6.93 -3.81 17.13
N TRP A 19 -6.29 -3.58 15.98
CA TRP A 19 -7.01 -3.27 14.75
C TRP A 19 -7.84 -4.44 14.21
N TRP A 20 -7.58 -5.66 14.68
CA TRP A 20 -8.28 -6.88 14.28
C TRP A 20 -9.08 -7.51 15.43
N ASP A 21 -9.32 -6.78 16.53
CA ASP A 21 -10.11 -7.29 17.66
C ASP A 21 -11.60 -7.44 17.31
N ASP A 22 -12.11 -6.65 16.36
CA ASP A 22 -13.45 -6.80 15.79
C ASP A 22 -13.45 -7.84 14.67
N SER A 23 -14.09 -8.98 14.92
CA SER A 23 -14.26 -10.06 13.94
C SER A 23 -15.17 -9.70 12.77
N ASN A 24 -15.91 -8.59 12.84
CA ASN A 24 -16.83 -8.14 11.78
C ASN A 24 -16.22 -7.10 10.82
N ARG A 25 -14.89 -6.91 10.86
CA ARG A 25 -14.18 -5.98 9.98
C ARG A 25 -14.60 -6.15 8.52
N ASN A 26 -15.05 -5.06 7.91
CA ASN A 26 -15.58 -5.09 6.55
C ASN A 26 -14.47 -4.94 5.51
N ILE A 27 -14.43 -5.83 4.52
CA ILE A 27 -13.43 -5.77 3.44
C ILE A 27 -13.49 -4.46 2.65
N GLY A 28 -14.67 -3.87 2.47
CA GLY A 28 -14.85 -2.59 1.79
C GLY A 28 -14.23 -1.42 2.57
N GLU A 29 -14.33 -1.43 3.89
CA GLU A 29 -13.67 -0.43 4.75
C GLU A 29 -12.14 -0.59 4.71
N LEU A 30 -11.65 -1.82 4.71
CA LEU A 30 -10.21 -2.10 4.57
C LEU A 30 -9.67 -1.59 3.23
N LEU A 31 -10.41 -1.80 2.14
CA LEU A 31 -10.04 -1.25 0.83
C LEU A 31 -10.11 0.28 0.82
N ALA A 32 -11.12 0.89 1.47
CA ALA A 32 -11.21 2.34 1.59
C ALA A 32 -9.99 2.95 2.32
N LEU A 33 -9.41 2.25 3.32
CA LEU A 33 -8.16 2.65 3.95
C LEU A 33 -6.97 2.60 2.98
N VAL A 34 -6.90 1.62 2.07
CA VAL A 34 -5.87 1.61 1.01
C VAL A 34 -6.03 2.84 0.11
N HIS A 35 -7.28 3.19 -0.25
CA HIS A 35 -7.57 4.37 -1.05
C HIS A 35 -7.20 5.68 -0.35
N SER A 36 -7.34 5.77 0.98
CA SER A 36 -6.94 6.97 1.72
C SER A 36 -5.42 7.18 1.67
N GLU A 37 -4.60 6.14 1.87
CA GLU A 37 -3.13 6.28 1.77
C GLU A 37 -2.68 6.74 0.36
N VAL A 38 -3.34 6.22 -0.70
CA VAL A 38 -3.09 6.69 -2.08
C VAL A 38 -3.47 8.18 -2.24
N SER A 39 -4.50 8.63 -1.54
CA SER A 39 -4.93 10.04 -1.56
C SER A 39 -3.97 10.93 -0.78
N GLU A 40 -3.42 10.46 0.34
CA GLU A 40 -2.35 11.15 1.11
C GLU A 40 -1.10 11.32 0.25
N ALA A 41 -0.73 10.33 -0.58
CA ALA A 41 0.35 10.48 -1.55
C ALA A 41 0.09 11.65 -2.52
N LEU A 42 -1.13 11.76 -3.06
CA LEU A 42 -1.49 12.87 -3.94
C LEU A 42 -1.47 14.23 -3.22
N GLU A 43 -1.80 14.28 -1.94
CA GLU A 43 -1.68 15.49 -1.12
C GLU A 43 -0.22 15.91 -0.93
N ALA A 44 0.65 14.96 -0.57
CA ALA A 44 2.09 15.20 -0.50
C ALA A 44 2.66 15.74 -1.82
N TYR A 45 2.29 15.13 -2.95
CA TYR A 45 2.70 15.61 -4.28
C TYR A 45 2.23 17.04 -4.57
N ARG A 46 1.01 17.40 -4.17
CA ARG A 46 0.47 18.76 -4.39
C ARG A 46 1.29 19.83 -3.66
N ILE A 47 1.92 19.49 -2.54
CA ILE A 47 2.76 20.39 -1.75
C ILE A 47 4.15 20.50 -2.37
N THR A 48 4.78 19.37 -2.70
CA THR A 48 6.21 19.34 -3.02
C THR A 48 6.52 19.32 -4.52
N GLY A 49 5.54 18.99 -5.35
CA GLY A 49 5.71 18.72 -6.78
C GLY A 49 6.66 17.55 -7.05
N ALA A 50 7.01 17.38 -8.33
CA ALA A 50 7.85 16.28 -8.80
C ALA A 50 9.27 16.28 -8.19
N SER A 51 9.81 17.45 -7.82
CA SER A 51 11.12 17.55 -7.18
C SER A 51 11.16 17.01 -5.76
N GLY A 52 10.01 16.85 -5.10
CA GLY A 52 9.94 16.41 -3.71
C GLY A 52 9.32 15.04 -3.49
N LEU A 53 9.24 14.18 -4.52
CA LEU A 53 8.71 12.82 -4.38
C LEU A 53 9.40 12.00 -3.28
N ASN A 54 10.69 12.26 -3.03
CA ASN A 54 11.49 11.59 -1.98
C ASN A 54 11.70 12.44 -0.73
N ASN A 55 11.06 13.62 -0.64
CA ASN A 55 11.11 14.41 0.58
C ASN A 55 10.30 13.69 1.66
N ILE A 56 10.88 13.59 2.86
CA ILE A 56 10.23 13.05 4.05
C ILE A 56 10.26 14.16 5.09
N TRP A 57 9.12 14.44 5.71
CA TRP A 57 9.02 15.34 6.84
C TRP A 57 8.28 14.64 7.98
N LEU A 58 8.42 15.18 9.19
CA LEU A 58 7.71 14.69 10.36
C LEU A 58 6.53 15.62 10.61
N ARG A 59 5.33 15.06 10.77
CA ARG A 59 4.14 15.82 11.12
C ARG A 59 4.25 16.37 12.53
N ASP A 60 4.06 17.68 12.71
CA ASP A 60 4.25 18.37 13.99
C ASP A 60 3.44 17.77 15.16
N LYS A 61 2.25 17.20 14.88
CA LYS A 61 1.33 16.72 15.92
C LYS A 61 1.82 15.47 16.65
N ASP A 62 2.50 14.56 15.95
CA ASP A 62 2.80 13.21 16.43
C ASP A 62 4.12 12.63 15.92
N GLY A 63 4.86 13.37 15.10
CA GLY A 63 6.09 12.90 14.48
C GLY A 63 5.87 11.80 13.44
N LYS A 64 4.65 11.58 12.92
CA LYS A 64 4.42 10.64 11.80
C LYS A 64 5.32 11.07 10.63
N PRO A 65 6.15 10.18 10.06
CA PRO A 65 6.79 10.48 8.78
C PRO A 65 5.71 10.61 7.71
N GLU A 66 5.82 11.64 6.89
CA GLU A 66 4.95 11.92 5.76
C GLU A 66 5.79 12.22 4.52
N GLY A 67 5.19 12.06 3.35
CA GLY A 67 5.83 12.30 2.06
C GLY A 67 5.28 11.38 1.00
N PHE A 68 5.40 11.76 -0.28
CA PHE A 68 4.79 10.99 -1.37
C PHE A 68 5.19 9.51 -1.35
N THR A 69 6.49 9.23 -1.27
CA THR A 69 7.00 7.85 -1.21
C THR A 69 6.65 7.15 0.12
N ILE A 70 6.50 7.89 1.23
CA ILE A 70 6.06 7.31 2.51
C ILE A 70 4.60 6.85 2.41
N GLU A 71 3.71 7.66 1.84
CA GLU A 71 2.30 7.28 1.73
C GLU A 71 2.08 6.14 0.71
N LEU A 72 2.94 6.01 -0.31
CA LEU A 72 2.97 4.80 -1.14
C LEU A 72 3.44 3.56 -0.36
N ALA A 73 4.36 3.72 0.59
CA ALA A 73 4.76 2.63 1.48
C ALA A 73 3.61 2.27 2.44
N ASP A 74 2.92 3.25 3.02
CA ASP A 74 1.72 3.03 3.85
C ASP A 74 0.63 2.29 3.06
N THR A 75 0.43 2.63 1.78
CA THR A 75 -0.45 1.88 0.87
C THR A 75 -0.07 0.40 0.77
N LEU A 76 1.22 0.10 0.62
CA LEU A 76 1.69 -1.30 0.58
C LEU A 76 1.49 -1.99 1.92
N ILE A 77 1.74 -1.31 3.05
CA ILE A 77 1.53 -1.86 4.40
C ILE A 77 0.06 -2.23 4.60
N ARG A 78 -0.90 -1.41 4.15
CA ARG A 78 -2.32 -1.75 4.20
C ARG A 78 -2.64 -3.00 3.37
N ILE A 79 -2.13 -3.09 2.16
CA ILE A 79 -2.32 -4.27 1.28
C ILE A 79 -1.72 -5.53 1.92
N PHE A 80 -0.55 -5.39 2.54
CA PHE A 80 0.17 -6.47 3.21
C PHE A 80 -0.56 -6.98 4.46
N ASP A 81 -1.10 -6.08 5.28
CA ASP A 81 -1.96 -6.42 6.42
C ASP A 81 -3.19 -7.21 5.97
N ILE A 82 -3.94 -6.69 4.99
CA ILE A 82 -5.10 -7.37 4.39
C ILE A 82 -4.69 -8.76 3.86
N SER A 83 -3.60 -8.82 3.12
CA SER A 83 -3.17 -10.07 2.48
C SER A 83 -2.78 -11.14 3.50
N ALA A 84 -2.12 -10.77 4.60
CA ALA A 84 -1.82 -11.71 5.67
C ALA A 84 -3.07 -12.11 6.46
N ALA A 85 -3.95 -11.16 6.78
CA ALA A 85 -5.19 -11.42 7.53
C ALA A 85 -6.11 -12.43 6.82
N TYR A 86 -6.16 -12.38 5.49
CA TYR A 86 -6.96 -13.29 4.66
C TYR A 86 -6.14 -14.46 4.06
N GLU A 87 -4.90 -14.67 4.51
CA GLU A 87 -4.02 -15.76 4.05
C GLU A 87 -3.84 -15.83 2.51
N LEU A 88 -3.76 -14.67 1.86
CA LEU A 88 -3.65 -14.58 0.40
C LEU A 88 -2.23 -14.95 -0.08
N ASP A 89 -2.13 -15.69 -1.19
CA ASP A 89 -0.86 -15.93 -1.89
C ASP A 89 -0.50 -14.75 -2.81
N LEU A 90 -0.27 -13.58 -2.20
CA LEU A 90 0.04 -12.34 -2.94
C LEU A 90 1.35 -12.45 -3.72
N GLU A 91 2.36 -13.13 -3.16
CA GLU A 91 3.67 -13.24 -3.81
C GLU A 91 3.59 -14.02 -5.13
N ASN A 92 2.88 -15.15 -5.15
CA ASN A 92 2.67 -15.90 -6.40
C ASN A 92 1.76 -15.13 -7.37
N ALA A 93 0.69 -14.49 -6.88
CA ALA A 93 -0.18 -13.67 -7.70
C ALA A 93 0.59 -12.55 -8.42
N LEU A 94 1.51 -11.88 -7.72
CA LEU A 94 2.41 -10.88 -8.30
C LEU A 94 3.31 -11.49 -9.38
N LYS A 95 3.96 -12.63 -9.11
CA LYS A 95 4.81 -13.32 -10.10
C LYS A 95 4.04 -13.64 -11.37
N ILE A 96 2.89 -14.32 -11.25
CA ILE A 96 2.01 -14.67 -12.37
C ILE A 96 1.61 -13.41 -13.15
N LYS A 97 1.16 -12.36 -12.44
CA LYS A 97 0.66 -11.16 -13.08
C LYS A 97 1.76 -10.37 -13.79
N MET A 98 2.95 -10.30 -13.21
CA MET A 98 4.10 -9.65 -13.81
C MET A 98 4.57 -10.38 -15.06
N GLU A 99 4.65 -11.71 -15.05
CA GLU A 99 4.99 -12.50 -16.25
C GLU A 99 3.94 -12.29 -17.37
N PHE A 100 2.66 -12.35 -17.04
CA PHE A 100 1.60 -12.05 -18.00
C PHE A 100 1.69 -10.61 -18.54
N ASN A 101 2.06 -9.63 -17.71
CA ASN A 101 2.19 -8.25 -18.16
C ASN A 101 3.35 -8.07 -19.16
N LYS A 102 4.43 -8.86 -19.04
CA LYS A 102 5.54 -8.87 -20.02
C LYS A 102 5.10 -9.38 -21.39
N SER A 103 4.14 -10.31 -21.43
CA SER A 103 3.62 -10.85 -22.70
C SER A 103 2.67 -9.91 -23.43
N ARG A 104 2.29 -8.76 -22.83
CA ARG A 104 1.36 -7.81 -23.45
C ARG A 104 2.07 -6.99 -24.53
N PRO A 105 1.41 -6.74 -25.68
CA PRO A 105 1.97 -5.83 -26.68
C PRO A 105 2.05 -4.41 -26.11
N TYR A 106 2.94 -3.61 -26.69
CA TYR A 106 3.10 -2.20 -26.35
C TYR A 106 1.75 -1.47 -26.40
N ARG A 107 1.37 -0.82 -25.30
CA ARG A 107 0.10 -0.09 -25.13
C ARG A 107 -1.15 -0.91 -25.50
N HIS A 108 -1.19 -2.19 -25.11
CA HIS A 108 -2.39 -3.03 -25.24
C HIS A 108 -3.67 -2.31 -24.75
N GLY A 109 -4.77 -2.48 -25.50
CA GLY A 109 -6.08 -1.92 -25.14
C GLY A 109 -6.27 -0.42 -25.42
N ASN A 110 -5.54 0.17 -26.38
CA ASN A 110 -5.69 1.57 -26.81
C ASN A 110 -5.55 2.62 -25.69
N LYS A 111 -4.79 2.32 -24.63
CA LYS A 111 -4.52 3.28 -23.56
C LYS A 111 -3.50 4.33 -24.02
N LYS A 112 -3.82 5.61 -23.81
CA LYS A 112 -2.86 6.72 -23.97
C LYS A 112 -1.96 6.79 -22.72
N ALA A 113 -0.73 7.25 -22.92
CA ALA A 113 0.20 7.52 -21.84
C ALA A 113 -0.24 8.75 -21.02
#